data_AF-E2CA05-F1
#
_entry.id   AF-E2CA05-F1
#
_cell.length_a   1.000
_cell.length_b   1.000
_cell.length_c   1.000
_cell.angle_alpha   90.00
_cell.angle_beta   90.00
_cell.angle_gamma   90.00
#
_symmetry.space_group_name_H-M   'P 1'
#
loop_
_entity.id
_entity.type
_entity.pdbx_description
1 polymer ?
#
loop_
_entity_poly.entity_id
_entity_poly.type
_entity_poly.pdbx_seq_one_letter_code
_entity_poly.pdbx_strand_id
1 'polypeptide(L)'
;MREREMLPTTPKDSEIKDGENKTLIKIVERPTFILKTREGENRAVSPSQRNGHKYCIIISILVLSLLKKSIRILSTYPEMISCFKFMDENMQLCESAIEYLYDQQDFLVVGCLGTQSVGKSTIMSLLTHEDMPDIFPVQDLSHHESATNCTTGIDIFITKNRVIYLDTQPVLSISAFDNSTSSFDQKKTVSDFTNTETNLELQSLQFMAFMFSVCHVIIFVQDWCCDLNSVRLLQTAEMLKPSSTTTMDQDYVEYYPHLIFLHNKAEPQDFMPSSIERMKDFYKKTFSSSRLQTHSGIDMSQDSTENGLNLFLIPSNLNRNKEASTEDIFFGESEKSLLDKLRRKIHGVTKNPMTPSVLTEKNWYHYVSKVIEAIKKSHLSSEYGRLMP
;
A
#
# COMPACT_ATOMS: atom_id res chain seq x y z
N MET A 1 42.13 -72.26 5.20
CA MET A 1 40.69 -72.42 4.96
C MET A 1 39.98 -71.50 5.93
N ARG A 2 39.27 -70.54 5.35
CA ARG A 2 39.10 -69.15 5.79
C ARG A 2 37.75 -68.73 5.23
N GLU A 3 36.83 -68.33 6.08
CA GLU A 3 35.71 -67.43 5.79
C GLU A 3 35.37 -66.77 7.13
N ARG A 4 35.31 -65.43 7.18
CA ARG A 4 34.59 -64.65 8.21
C ARG A 4 34.76 -63.15 8.00
N GLU A 5 33.63 -62.46 8.05
CA GLU A 5 33.47 -61.01 8.12
C GLU A 5 34.33 -60.40 9.24
N MET A 6 34.89 -59.21 8.99
CA MET A 6 35.62 -58.43 9.99
C MET A 6 35.03 -57.02 10.12
N LEU A 7 34.64 -56.74 11.37
CA LEU A 7 34.19 -55.48 11.95
C LEU A 7 35.27 -54.38 11.91
N PRO A 8 34.89 -53.09 12.00
CA PRO A 8 35.83 -52.03 12.29
C PRO A 8 36.03 -51.81 13.80
N THR A 9 37.28 -51.52 14.10
CA THR A 9 37.98 -51.44 15.38
C THR A 9 37.74 -50.15 16.17
N THR A 10 37.65 -50.32 17.50
CA THR A 10 37.87 -49.30 18.54
C THR A 10 39.32 -48.81 18.60
N PRO A 11 39.61 -47.68 19.26
CA PRO A 11 40.88 -47.50 19.96
C PRO A 11 40.71 -47.59 21.48
N LYS A 12 41.68 -48.19 22.17
CA LYS A 12 41.87 -48.16 23.63
C LYS A 12 43.36 -48.00 23.91
N ASP A 13 43.64 -47.11 24.88
CA ASP A 13 44.77 -47.03 25.83
C ASP A 13 44.95 -45.53 26.16
N SER A 14 45.14 -45.05 27.40
CA SER A 14 45.42 -45.69 28.68
C SER A 14 45.33 -44.63 29.82
N GLU A 15 45.17 -45.13 31.05
CA GLU A 15 45.55 -44.53 32.35
C GLU A 15 44.62 -43.58 33.16
N ILE A 16 44.75 -43.77 34.47
CA ILE A 16 43.86 -43.50 35.60
C ILE A 16 44.43 -42.35 36.44
N LYS A 17 43.59 -41.41 36.93
CA LYS A 17 43.54 -40.98 38.35
C LYS A 17 42.50 -39.87 38.63
N ASP A 18 41.58 -40.23 39.54
CA ASP A 18 40.96 -39.48 40.64
C ASP A 18 40.65 -37.97 40.54
N GLY A 19 39.38 -37.64 40.83
CA GLY A 19 38.97 -36.28 41.19
C GLY A 19 37.46 -36.12 41.27
N GLU A 20 36.91 -36.31 42.47
CA GLU A 20 35.52 -36.02 42.84
C GLU A 20 35.08 -34.60 42.46
N ASN A 21 33.89 -34.44 41.86
CA ASN A 21 32.73 -33.81 42.50
C ASN A 21 31.69 -33.33 41.47
N LYS A 22 30.44 -33.66 41.80
CA LYS A 22 29.22 -33.16 41.14
C LYS A 22 29.17 -31.63 41.21
N THR A 23 28.98 -30.97 40.07
CA THR A 23 28.51 -29.57 40.04
C THR A 23 27.34 -29.40 39.09
N LEU A 24 26.21 -29.01 39.69
CA LEU A 24 24.94 -28.60 39.11
C LEU A 24 25.11 -27.67 37.89
N ILE A 25 24.31 -27.93 36.85
CA ILE A 25 24.04 -26.98 35.77
C ILE A 25 23.28 -25.80 36.36
N LYS A 26 23.91 -24.62 36.40
CA LYS A 26 23.30 -23.35 36.80
C LYS A 26 22.33 -22.86 35.72
N ILE A 27 21.05 -22.79 36.08
CA ILE A 27 20.04 -22.01 35.34
C ILE A 27 20.38 -20.53 35.55
N VAL A 28 20.63 -19.81 34.47
CA VAL A 28 20.87 -18.36 34.50
C VAL A 28 19.52 -17.64 34.48
N GLU A 29 19.06 -17.18 35.64
CA GLU A 29 17.89 -16.31 35.76
C GLU A 29 18.21 -14.91 35.20
N ARG A 30 17.36 -14.41 34.29
CA ARG A 30 17.40 -13.01 33.85
C ARG A 30 16.90 -12.10 34.97
N PRO A 31 17.55 -10.97 35.26
CA PRO A 31 17.11 -10.09 36.35
C PRO A 31 15.79 -9.41 35.99
N THR A 32 14.78 -9.63 36.83
CA THR A 32 13.50 -8.90 36.77
C THR A 32 13.64 -7.64 37.62
N PHE A 33 13.46 -6.46 37.02
CA PHE A 33 13.53 -5.20 37.73
C PHE A 33 12.29 -5.01 38.61
N ILE A 34 12.46 -5.12 39.92
CA ILE A 34 11.42 -4.78 40.90
C ILE A 34 11.55 -3.29 41.22
N LEU A 35 10.59 -2.47 40.78
CA LEU A 35 10.46 -1.09 41.23
C LEU A 35 9.98 -1.09 42.69
N LYS A 36 10.90 -0.82 43.63
CA LYS A 36 10.56 -0.51 45.02
C LYS A 36 9.79 0.82 45.05
N THR A 37 8.48 0.76 45.28
CA THR A 37 7.72 1.95 45.66
C THR A 37 8.09 2.32 47.09
N ARG A 38 8.48 3.58 47.26
CA ARG A 38 8.79 4.21 48.54
C ARG A 38 7.52 4.16 49.41
N GLU A 39 7.71 3.82 50.68
CA GLU A 39 6.66 3.75 51.70
C GLU A 39 5.80 5.02 51.69
N GLY A 40 4.49 4.83 51.53
CA GLY A 40 3.47 5.86 51.60
C GLY A 40 2.12 5.16 51.76
N GLU A 41 1.54 5.33 52.95
CA GLU A 41 0.26 4.75 53.39
C GLU A 41 -0.83 4.92 52.34
N ASN A 42 -1.45 3.80 51.93
CA ASN A 42 -2.87 3.64 51.57
C ASN A 42 -3.05 2.25 50.95
N ARG A 43 -3.23 1.22 51.79
CA ARG A 43 -3.63 -0.11 51.34
C ARG A 43 -5.08 -0.06 50.85
N ALA A 44 -5.35 -0.60 49.66
CA ALA A 44 -6.71 -0.86 49.21
C ALA A 44 -7.31 -2.01 50.03
N VAL A 45 -8.48 -1.79 50.62
CA VAL A 45 -9.23 -2.80 51.39
C VAL A 45 -10.42 -3.28 50.56
N SER A 46 -10.58 -4.60 50.42
CA SER A 46 -11.73 -5.23 49.76
C SER A 46 -13.03 -4.95 50.53
N PRO A 47 -14.17 -4.67 49.86
CA PRO A 47 -15.38 -4.31 50.58
C PRO A 47 -16.12 -5.56 51.06
N SER A 48 -16.03 -5.84 52.35
CA SER A 48 -16.94 -6.74 53.07
C SER A 48 -18.24 -6.01 53.42
N GLN A 49 -19.33 -6.74 53.22
CA GLN A 49 -20.74 -6.37 53.33
C GLN A 49 -21.11 -5.66 54.65
N ARG A 50 -21.87 -4.56 54.55
CA ARG A 50 -22.82 -4.14 55.60
C ARG A 50 -23.98 -3.33 55.02
N ASN A 51 -25.18 -3.76 55.40
CA ASN A 51 -26.49 -3.18 55.09
C ASN A 51 -26.61 -1.70 55.50
N GLY A 52 -27.27 -0.92 54.65
CA GLY A 52 -27.62 0.48 54.91
C GLY A 52 -28.47 1.09 53.80
N HIS A 53 -29.72 0.64 53.67
CA HIS A 53 -30.74 1.33 52.85
C HIS A 53 -30.90 2.78 53.32
N LYS A 54 -30.50 3.76 52.47
CA LYS A 54 -31.16 5.07 52.25
C LYS A 54 -30.31 6.17 51.57
N TYR A 55 -29.20 5.84 50.91
CA TYR A 55 -28.44 6.84 50.11
C TYR A 55 -28.25 6.50 48.62
N CYS A 56 -28.88 5.43 48.11
CA CYS A 56 -28.71 4.98 46.72
C CYS A 56 -29.44 5.81 45.65
N ILE A 57 -30.40 6.69 45.99
CA ILE A 57 -31.17 7.40 44.95
C ILE A 57 -30.47 8.67 44.46
N ILE A 58 -29.69 9.34 45.30
CA ILE A 58 -29.03 10.61 44.91
C ILE A 58 -27.72 10.36 44.14
N ILE A 59 -26.95 9.32 44.49
CA ILE A 59 -25.72 8.97 43.77
C ILE A 59 -26.04 8.48 42.35
N SER A 60 -27.14 7.76 42.13
CA SER A 60 -27.53 7.34 40.79
C SER A 60 -27.86 8.52 39.85
N ILE A 61 -28.42 9.62 40.37
CA ILE A 61 -28.71 10.82 39.56
C ILE A 61 -27.42 11.61 39.28
N LEU A 62 -26.51 11.70 40.25
CA LEU A 62 -25.24 12.42 40.08
C LEU A 62 -24.26 11.66 39.17
N VAL A 63 -24.21 10.32 39.28
CA VAL A 63 -23.49 9.43 38.36
C VAL A 63 -24.10 9.49 36.96
N LEU A 64 -25.43 9.57 36.81
CA LEU A 64 -26.06 9.78 35.50
C LEU A 64 -25.77 11.18 34.92
N SER A 65 -25.62 12.21 35.76
CA SER A 65 -25.24 13.57 35.30
C SER A 65 -23.75 13.72 34.97
N LEU A 66 -22.87 12.95 35.62
CA LEU A 66 -21.43 12.92 35.33
C LEU A 66 -21.10 11.98 34.15
N LEU A 67 -21.85 10.87 33.99
CA LEU A 67 -21.80 10.06 32.76
C LEU A 67 -22.36 10.81 31.55
N LYS A 68 -23.31 11.73 31.75
CA LYS A 68 -23.80 12.63 30.68
C LYS A 68 -22.84 13.77 30.32
N LYS A 69 -21.73 13.95 31.04
CA LYS A 69 -20.68 14.94 30.73
C LYS A 69 -19.33 14.35 30.35
N SER A 70 -19.29 13.03 30.11
CA SER A 70 -18.21 12.38 29.36
C SER A 70 -18.78 11.43 28.32
N ILE A 71 -19.82 11.87 27.60
CA ILE A 71 -19.85 11.56 26.18
C ILE A 71 -18.65 12.34 25.65
N ARG A 72 -17.51 11.67 25.47
CA ARG A 72 -16.52 12.15 24.51
C ARG A 72 -17.36 12.45 23.28
N ILE A 73 -17.51 13.72 22.95
CA ILE A 73 -17.99 14.12 21.63
C ILE A 73 -16.98 13.44 20.72
N LEU A 74 -17.33 12.26 20.20
CA LEU A 74 -16.69 11.73 19.01
C LEU A 74 -16.90 12.87 18.04
N SER A 75 -15.82 13.60 17.80
CA SER A 75 -15.83 14.67 16.82
C SER A 75 -16.48 14.07 15.58
N THR A 76 -17.65 14.58 15.21
CA THR A 76 -18.28 14.27 13.93
C THR A 76 -17.42 14.93 12.89
N TYR A 77 -16.42 14.17 12.44
CA TYR A 77 -15.48 14.65 11.44
C TYR A 77 -16.17 14.69 10.07
N PRO A 78 -15.74 15.59 9.16
CA PRO A 78 -16.30 15.65 7.82
C PRO A 78 -16.01 14.33 7.08
N GLU A 79 -17.06 13.56 6.79
CA GLU A 79 -16.97 12.38 5.93
C GLU A 79 -16.96 12.82 4.47
N MET A 80 -16.08 12.23 3.67
CA MET A 80 -16.07 12.44 2.23
C MET A 80 -17.21 11.64 1.59
N ILE A 81 -17.97 12.30 0.72
CA ILE A 81 -19.08 11.69 -0.04
C ILE A 81 -18.63 11.36 -1.48
N SER A 82 -17.66 12.11 -2.01
CA SER A 82 -17.05 11.91 -3.32
C SER A 82 -15.54 12.12 -3.23
N CYS A 83 -14.79 11.68 -4.24
CA CYS A 83 -13.39 12.10 -4.39
C CYS A 83 -13.31 13.60 -4.70
N PHE A 84 -12.14 14.19 -4.49
CA PHE A 84 -11.81 15.52 -5.01
C PHE A 84 -10.36 15.57 -5.47
N LYS A 85 -10.00 16.65 -6.15
CA LYS A 85 -8.67 16.84 -6.72
C LYS A 85 -7.60 16.95 -5.64
N PHE A 86 -6.65 16.04 -5.63
CA PHE A 86 -5.47 16.12 -4.77
C PHE A 86 -4.36 16.92 -5.42
N MET A 87 -4.12 16.64 -6.69
CA MET A 87 -3.03 17.23 -7.47
C MET A 87 -3.48 17.43 -8.91
N ASP A 88 -3.11 18.55 -9.52
CA ASP A 88 -3.38 18.80 -10.93
C ASP A 88 -2.35 18.12 -11.86
N GLU A 89 -2.54 18.27 -13.17
CA GLU A 89 -1.62 17.76 -14.21
C GLU A 89 -0.22 18.40 -14.15
N ASN A 90 -0.09 19.59 -13.56
CA ASN A 90 1.16 20.34 -13.41
C ASN A 90 1.88 20.01 -12.09
N MET A 91 1.48 18.92 -11.43
CA MET A 91 1.99 18.50 -10.12
C MET A 91 1.84 19.61 -9.06
N GLN A 92 0.75 20.39 -9.09
CA GLN A 92 0.38 21.36 -8.06
C GLN A 92 -0.61 20.73 -7.09
N LEU A 93 -0.30 20.84 -5.79
CA LEU A 93 -1.07 20.23 -4.71
C LEU A 93 -2.29 21.11 -4.35
N CYS A 94 -3.44 20.49 -4.13
CA CYS A 94 -4.66 21.19 -3.72
C CYS A 94 -4.74 21.33 -2.20
N GLU A 95 -4.87 22.57 -1.71
CA GLU A 95 -4.91 22.89 -0.27
C GLU A 95 -6.17 22.35 0.44
N SER A 96 -7.28 22.18 -0.28
CA SER A 96 -8.54 21.67 0.29
C SER A 96 -8.41 20.28 0.91
N ALA A 97 -7.39 19.50 0.50
CA ALA A 97 -7.15 18.17 1.05
C ALA A 97 -6.87 18.19 2.55
N ILE A 98 -6.24 19.26 3.06
CA ILE A 98 -5.82 19.35 4.46
C ILE A 98 -6.99 19.37 5.45
N GLU A 99 -8.17 19.83 5.00
CA GLU A 99 -9.38 19.94 5.84
C GLU A 99 -9.94 18.57 6.26
N TYR A 100 -9.65 17.54 5.47
CA TYR A 100 -10.11 16.16 5.70
C TYR A 100 -9.07 15.28 6.43
N LEU A 101 -7.86 15.81 6.65
CA LEU A 101 -6.75 15.10 7.29
C LEU A 101 -6.65 15.42 8.79
N TYR A 102 -6.25 14.43 9.59
CA TYR A 102 -6.22 14.52 11.04
C TYR A 102 -4.81 14.36 11.63
N ASP A 103 -4.66 14.79 12.88
CA ASP A 103 -3.43 14.62 13.66
C ASP A 103 -3.37 13.22 14.28
N GLN A 104 -3.51 12.18 13.46
CA GLN A 104 -3.38 10.78 13.84
C GLN A 104 -2.26 10.08 13.08
N GLN A 105 -1.61 9.13 13.73
CA GLN A 105 -0.43 8.43 13.19
C GLN A 105 -0.76 7.11 12.50
N ASP A 106 -1.95 6.55 12.75
CA ASP A 106 -2.37 5.27 12.18
C ASP A 106 -3.22 5.49 10.93
N PHE A 107 -2.56 5.63 9.78
CA PHE A 107 -3.22 5.78 8.50
C PHE A 107 -2.56 4.89 7.44
N LEU A 108 -3.30 4.58 6.39
CA LEU A 108 -2.82 3.82 5.24
C LEU A 108 -3.02 4.65 3.98
N VAL A 109 -2.05 4.61 3.07
CA VAL A 109 -2.12 5.32 1.79
C VAL A 109 -2.01 4.29 0.67
N VAL A 110 -3.05 4.19 -0.14
CA VAL A 110 -3.15 3.26 -1.26
C VAL A 110 -3.20 4.06 -2.56
N GLY A 111 -2.18 3.87 -3.39
CA GLY A 111 -2.10 4.47 -4.71
C GLY A 111 -2.49 3.51 -5.82
N CYS A 112 -3.01 4.03 -6.93
CA CYS A 112 -3.29 3.26 -8.14
C CYS A 112 -2.45 3.79 -9.31
N LEU A 113 -1.82 2.89 -10.07
CA LEU A 113 -1.05 3.19 -11.28
C LEU A 113 -1.48 2.27 -12.42
N GLY A 114 -1.31 2.71 -13.66
CA GLY A 114 -1.65 1.92 -14.85
C GLY A 114 -2.01 2.78 -16.05
N THR A 115 -2.02 2.16 -17.23
CA THR A 115 -2.30 2.81 -18.51
C THR A 115 -3.78 3.20 -18.65
N GLN A 116 -4.14 3.79 -19.79
CA GLN A 116 -5.52 4.19 -20.07
C GLN A 116 -6.44 2.97 -20.17
N SER A 117 -7.69 3.11 -19.74
CA SER A 117 -8.74 2.08 -19.90
C SER A 117 -8.54 0.75 -19.16
N VAL A 118 -7.51 0.59 -18.34
CA VAL A 118 -7.29 -0.64 -17.53
C VAL A 118 -8.27 -0.80 -16.37
N GLY A 119 -9.06 0.22 -16.04
CA GLY A 119 -10.07 0.18 -14.97
C GLY A 119 -9.60 0.62 -13.58
N LYS A 120 -8.58 1.47 -13.48
CA LYS A 120 -8.04 2.00 -12.21
C LYS A 120 -9.11 2.58 -11.28
N SER A 121 -9.84 3.58 -11.77
CA SER A 121 -10.86 4.31 -11.01
C SER A 121 -12.02 3.41 -10.59
N THR A 122 -12.37 2.42 -11.42
CA THR A 122 -13.36 1.39 -11.09
C THR A 122 -12.89 0.51 -9.94
N ILE A 123 -11.68 -0.05 -10.03
CA ILE A 123 -11.10 -0.87 -8.96
C ILE A 123 -10.98 -0.06 -7.66
N MET A 124 -10.50 1.18 -7.74
CA MET A 124 -10.35 2.05 -6.57
C MET A 124 -11.70 2.34 -5.91
N SER A 125 -12.73 2.67 -6.70
CA SER A 125 -14.10 2.84 -6.18
C SER A 125 -14.60 1.58 -5.48
N LEU A 126 -14.43 0.42 -6.13
CA LEU A 126 -14.83 -0.87 -5.55
C LEU A 126 -14.06 -1.22 -4.28
N LEU A 127 -12.81 -0.76 -4.11
CA LEU A 127 -12.04 -0.97 -2.88
C LEU A 127 -12.47 -0.06 -1.73
N THR A 128 -13.05 1.11 -2.02
CA THR A 128 -13.40 2.12 -1.00
C THR A 128 -14.71 1.86 -0.26
N HIS A 129 -15.75 1.37 -0.95
CA HIS A 129 -17.05 1.10 -0.35
C HIS A 129 -17.79 0.02 -1.16
N GLU A 130 -18.46 -0.93 -0.50
CA GLU A 130 -19.19 -2.00 -1.21
C GLU A 130 -20.45 -1.47 -1.92
N ASP A 131 -21.10 -0.46 -1.36
CA ASP A 131 -22.40 0.02 -1.82
C ASP A 131 -22.38 1.29 -2.68
N MET A 132 -21.22 1.91 -2.88
CA MET A 132 -21.08 3.15 -3.67
C MET A 132 -20.18 2.91 -4.87
N PRO A 133 -20.74 2.37 -5.98
CA PRO A 133 -20.02 2.39 -7.24
C PRO A 133 -19.77 3.87 -7.62
N ASP A 134 -18.60 4.14 -8.22
CA ASP A 134 -18.29 5.42 -8.87
C ASP A 134 -17.92 6.59 -7.94
N ILE A 135 -17.27 6.30 -6.79
CA ILE A 135 -16.62 7.34 -5.96
C ILE A 135 -15.54 8.09 -6.75
N PHE A 136 -14.75 7.35 -7.53
CA PHE A 136 -13.86 7.91 -8.54
C PHE A 136 -14.55 7.87 -9.89
N PRO A 137 -14.54 8.98 -10.66
CA PRO A 137 -15.24 9.05 -11.93
C PRO A 137 -14.62 8.07 -12.93
N VAL A 138 -15.49 7.38 -13.68
CA VAL A 138 -15.10 6.37 -14.67
C VAL A 138 -15.32 6.95 -16.08
N GLN A 139 -14.55 6.47 -17.06
CA GLN A 139 -14.71 6.89 -18.46
C GLN A 139 -16.10 6.53 -19.00
N ASP A 140 -16.78 7.53 -19.57
CA ASP A 140 -18.03 7.38 -20.32
C ASP A 140 -17.78 7.14 -21.82
N LEU A 141 -18.84 6.80 -22.56
CA LEU A 141 -18.79 6.60 -24.01
C LEU A 141 -18.20 7.80 -24.77
N SER A 142 -18.53 9.01 -24.35
CA SER A 142 -17.98 10.24 -24.95
C SER A 142 -16.46 10.30 -24.86
N HIS A 143 -15.89 9.91 -23.72
CA HIS A 143 -14.44 9.88 -23.50
C HIS A 143 -13.77 8.84 -24.38
N HIS A 144 -14.43 7.69 -24.58
CA HIS A 144 -13.94 6.63 -25.46
C HIS A 144 -13.93 7.08 -26.94
N GLU A 145 -15.00 7.77 -27.37
CA GLU A 145 -15.11 8.30 -28.73
C GLU A 145 -14.12 9.45 -29.00
N SER A 146 -13.85 10.30 -28.00
CA SER A 146 -12.86 11.37 -28.09
C SER A 146 -11.43 10.95 -27.69
N ALA A 147 -11.22 9.69 -27.33
CA ALA A 147 -9.96 9.16 -26.79
C ALA A 147 -9.39 9.96 -25.59
N THR A 148 -10.24 10.65 -24.82
CA THR A 148 -9.84 11.50 -23.69
C THR A 148 -9.77 10.74 -22.36
N ASN A 149 -9.01 11.29 -21.41
CA ASN A 149 -8.98 10.80 -20.04
C ASN A 149 -10.13 11.36 -19.21
N CYS A 150 -10.65 10.55 -18.31
CA CYS A 150 -11.55 11.02 -17.26
C CYS A 150 -10.76 11.65 -16.10
N THR A 151 -9.74 10.93 -15.61
CA THR A 151 -8.85 11.39 -14.54
C THR A 151 -7.68 12.20 -15.11
N THR A 152 -7.53 13.44 -14.66
CA THR A 152 -6.33 14.27 -14.84
C THR A 152 -5.62 14.42 -13.49
N GLY A 153 -4.29 14.57 -13.43
CA GLY A 153 -3.57 14.69 -12.16
C GLY A 153 -3.77 13.50 -11.20
N ILE A 154 -4.09 13.79 -9.93
CA ILE A 154 -4.38 12.78 -8.90
C ILE A 154 -5.65 13.20 -8.13
N ASP A 155 -6.57 12.27 -7.93
CA ASP A 155 -7.74 12.44 -7.08
C ASP A 155 -7.56 11.70 -5.75
N ILE A 156 -8.10 12.25 -4.67
CA ILE A 156 -8.03 11.69 -3.32
C ILE A 156 -9.42 11.33 -2.79
N PHE A 157 -9.50 10.22 -2.07
CA PHE A 157 -10.65 9.85 -1.26
C PHE A 157 -10.21 9.26 0.07
N ILE A 158 -10.87 9.65 1.17
CA ILE A 158 -10.55 9.19 2.51
C ILE A 158 -11.76 8.45 3.08
N THR A 159 -11.56 7.16 3.37
CA THR A 159 -12.60 6.30 3.93
C THR A 159 -12.86 6.60 5.41
N LYS A 160 -13.99 6.12 5.94
CA LYS A 160 -14.33 6.17 7.38
C LYS A 160 -13.27 5.49 8.26
N ASN A 161 -12.64 4.44 7.73
CA ASN A 161 -11.56 3.70 8.40
C ASN A 161 -10.18 4.35 8.22
N ARG A 162 -10.12 5.60 7.74
CA ARG A 162 -8.89 6.40 7.64
C ARG A 162 -7.83 5.81 6.71
N VAL A 163 -8.30 5.09 5.68
CA VAL A 163 -7.49 4.74 4.52
C VAL A 163 -7.64 5.83 3.47
N ILE A 164 -6.51 6.39 3.05
CA ILE A 164 -6.37 7.39 2.00
C ILE A 164 -6.14 6.66 0.67
N TYR A 165 -7.02 6.88 -0.29
CA TYR A 165 -6.94 6.34 -1.65
C TYR A 165 -6.55 7.46 -2.61
N LEU A 166 -5.58 7.18 -3.48
CA LEU A 166 -5.07 8.09 -4.50
C LEU A 166 -5.20 7.45 -5.88
N ASP A 167 -6.08 8.00 -6.72
CA ASP A 167 -6.26 7.57 -8.11
C ASP A 167 -5.51 8.53 -9.04
N THR A 168 -4.56 8.02 -9.82
CA THR A 168 -3.74 8.85 -10.71
C THR A 168 -4.29 8.84 -12.13
N GLN A 169 -3.97 9.91 -12.86
CA GLN A 169 -4.12 9.92 -14.32
C GLN A 169 -3.41 8.72 -14.96
N PRO A 170 -3.85 8.29 -16.15
CA PRO A 170 -3.22 7.16 -16.81
C PRO A 170 -1.77 7.46 -17.20
N VAL A 171 -0.92 6.47 -16.98
CA VAL A 171 0.51 6.50 -17.32
C VAL A 171 0.67 6.45 -18.84
N LEU A 172 1.62 7.23 -19.38
CA LEU A 172 1.87 7.39 -20.82
C LEU A 172 0.65 7.88 -21.63
N SER A 173 -0.25 8.64 -21.01
CA SER A 173 -1.46 9.07 -21.72
C SER A 173 -1.22 10.26 -22.65
N ILE A 174 -1.57 10.06 -23.92
CA ILE A 174 -1.49 11.07 -25.00
C ILE A 174 -2.53 12.18 -24.79
N SER A 175 -3.72 11.85 -24.26
CA SER A 175 -4.84 12.78 -24.17
C SER A 175 -4.73 13.80 -23.02
N ALA A 176 -3.84 13.58 -22.05
CA ALA A 176 -3.50 14.58 -21.05
C ALA A 176 -2.88 15.86 -21.69
N PHE A 177 -2.42 15.77 -22.93
CA PHE A 177 -1.74 16.87 -23.63
C PHE A 177 -2.61 17.58 -24.68
N ASP A 178 -3.64 16.94 -25.23
CA ASP A 178 -4.47 17.53 -26.30
C ASP A 178 -5.22 18.79 -25.80
N ASN A 179 -5.58 18.81 -24.51
CA ASN A 179 -6.15 19.98 -23.85
C ASN A 179 -5.16 21.16 -23.78
N SER A 180 -3.87 20.90 -23.55
CA SER A 180 -2.83 21.94 -23.50
C SER A 180 -2.44 22.50 -24.88
N THR A 181 -2.66 21.72 -25.95
CA THR A 181 -2.37 22.13 -27.34
C THR A 181 -3.54 22.86 -27.98
N SER A 182 -4.78 22.59 -27.56
CA SER A 182 -5.96 23.34 -28.01
C SER A 182 -5.93 24.83 -27.64
N SER A 183 -5.11 25.22 -26.66
CA SER A 183 -4.94 26.61 -26.22
C SER A 183 -3.81 27.40 -26.92
N PHE A 184 -3.07 26.80 -27.85
CA PHE A 184 -2.02 27.53 -28.58
C PHE A 184 -2.08 27.24 -30.08
N ASP A 185 -2.79 28.11 -30.76
CA ASP A 185 -2.99 28.11 -32.20
C ASP A 185 -1.66 28.38 -32.94
N GLN A 186 -1.45 27.59 -34.00
CA GLN A 186 -0.51 27.75 -35.12
C GLN A 186 0.95 27.23 -35.02
N LYS A 187 1.21 26.27 -35.94
CA LYS A 187 2.50 25.80 -36.48
C LYS A 187 3.40 24.99 -35.53
N LYS A 188 3.21 23.66 -35.49
CA LYS A 188 4.24 22.74 -34.98
C LYS A 188 4.99 22.04 -36.11
N THR A 189 6.31 22.04 -35.98
CA THR A 189 7.30 21.42 -36.85
C THR A 189 7.58 19.98 -36.39
N VAL A 190 8.07 19.11 -37.27
CA VAL A 190 8.29 17.67 -36.99
C VAL A 190 9.23 17.43 -35.79
N SER A 191 10.12 18.38 -35.46
CA SER A 191 10.99 18.34 -34.27
C SER A 191 10.27 18.50 -32.93
N ASP A 192 9.04 19.01 -32.92
CA ASP A 192 8.27 19.24 -31.69
C ASP A 192 7.60 17.94 -31.21
N PHE A 193 7.41 16.97 -32.11
CA PHE A 193 6.73 15.71 -31.81
C PHE A 193 7.57 14.79 -30.91
N THR A 194 8.86 14.62 -31.20
CA THR A 194 9.79 13.83 -30.36
C THR A 194 9.99 14.46 -28.99
N ASN A 195 10.07 15.79 -28.91
CA ASN A 195 10.09 16.49 -27.62
C ASN A 195 8.78 16.29 -26.83
N THR A 196 7.66 16.09 -27.52
CA THR A 196 6.34 15.90 -26.88
C THR A 196 6.23 14.52 -26.22
N GLU A 197 6.63 13.45 -26.90
CA GLU A 197 6.62 12.08 -26.33
C GLU A 197 7.57 11.97 -25.13
N THR A 198 8.77 12.54 -25.22
CA THR A 198 9.74 12.58 -24.11
C THR A 198 9.21 13.33 -22.89
N ASN A 199 8.45 14.41 -23.09
CA ASN A 199 7.83 15.14 -21.98
C ASN A 199 6.70 14.34 -21.31
N LEU A 200 5.91 13.58 -22.08
CA LEU A 200 4.85 12.72 -21.54
C LEU A 200 5.41 11.57 -20.70
N GLU A 201 6.46 10.93 -21.19
CA GLU A 201 7.15 9.88 -20.45
C GLU A 201 7.75 10.45 -19.16
N LEU A 202 8.41 11.60 -19.24
CA LEU A 202 8.99 12.26 -18.06
C LEU A 202 7.93 12.65 -17.03
N GLN A 203 6.80 13.22 -17.45
CA GLN A 203 5.70 13.55 -16.55
C GLN A 203 5.14 12.28 -15.88
N SER A 204 4.97 11.21 -16.65
CA SER A 204 4.52 9.91 -16.12
C SER A 204 5.49 9.37 -15.06
N LEU A 205 6.80 9.43 -15.33
CA LEU A 205 7.85 9.04 -14.40
C LEU A 205 7.84 9.88 -13.13
N GLN A 206 7.59 11.20 -13.23
CA GLN A 206 7.48 12.09 -12.08
C GLN A 206 6.29 11.72 -11.18
N PHE A 207 5.12 11.45 -11.77
CA PHE A 207 3.96 10.97 -11.02
C PHE A 207 4.23 9.61 -10.37
N MET A 208 4.87 8.67 -11.07
CA MET A 208 5.18 7.35 -10.51
C MET A 208 6.19 7.43 -9.36
N ALA A 209 7.27 8.21 -9.52
CA ALA A 209 8.26 8.46 -8.47
C ALA A 209 7.66 9.17 -7.25
N PHE A 210 6.70 10.07 -7.49
CA PHE A 210 5.90 10.69 -6.45
C PHE A 210 5.10 9.65 -5.66
N MET A 211 4.32 8.81 -6.35
CA MET A 211 3.53 7.76 -5.73
C MET A 211 4.39 6.78 -4.94
N PHE A 212 5.57 6.43 -5.45
CA PHE A 212 6.54 5.57 -4.75
C PHE A 212 7.05 6.16 -3.43
N SER A 213 7.04 7.48 -3.30
CA SER A 213 7.51 8.16 -2.10
C SER A 213 6.42 8.34 -1.05
N VAL A 214 5.16 8.48 -1.46
CA VAL A 214 4.07 8.92 -0.56
C VAL A 214 3.02 7.86 -0.26
N CYS A 215 3.06 6.70 -0.93
CA CYS A 215 2.11 5.61 -0.73
C CYS A 215 2.71 4.46 0.10
N HIS A 216 1.86 3.76 0.85
CA HIS A 216 2.20 2.50 1.55
C HIS A 216 2.05 1.30 0.62
N VAL A 217 0.96 1.30 -0.13
CA VAL A 217 0.63 0.26 -1.11
C VAL A 217 0.36 0.92 -2.44
N ILE A 218 0.85 0.31 -3.51
CA ILE A 218 0.61 0.73 -4.88
C ILE A 218 0.04 -0.45 -5.64
N ILE A 219 -1.15 -0.25 -6.19
CA ILE A 219 -1.83 -1.19 -7.06
C ILE A 219 -1.47 -0.79 -8.48
N PHE A 220 -0.69 -1.65 -9.14
CA PHE A 220 -0.38 -1.49 -10.55
C PHE A 220 -1.35 -2.35 -11.38
N VAL A 221 -2.27 -1.67 -12.05
CA VAL A 221 -3.38 -2.28 -12.80
C VAL A 221 -2.97 -2.46 -14.25
N GLN A 222 -3.16 -3.67 -14.76
CA GLN A 222 -2.92 -4.03 -16.16
C GLN A 222 -4.12 -4.80 -16.70
N ASP A 223 -4.49 -4.57 -17.95
CA ASP A 223 -5.52 -5.35 -18.66
C ASP A 223 -4.93 -6.46 -19.56
N TRP A 224 -3.63 -6.38 -19.86
CA TRP A 224 -2.87 -7.41 -20.55
C TRP A 224 -1.71 -7.91 -19.68
N CYS A 225 -1.35 -9.19 -19.77
CA CYS A 225 -0.27 -9.74 -18.97
C CYS A 225 1.13 -9.31 -19.45
N CYS A 226 1.98 -8.86 -18.52
CA CYS A 226 3.42 -8.70 -18.75
C CYS A 226 3.81 -7.68 -19.84
N ASP A 227 3.14 -6.53 -19.94
CA ASP A 227 3.63 -5.44 -20.80
C ASP A 227 5.00 -4.93 -20.32
N LEU A 228 6.02 -5.22 -21.15
CA LEU A 228 7.41 -4.87 -20.88
C LEU A 228 7.64 -3.36 -20.79
N ASN A 229 6.89 -2.56 -21.55
CA ASN A 229 7.10 -1.11 -21.57
C ASN A 229 6.65 -0.50 -20.24
N SER A 230 5.45 -0.85 -19.78
CA SER A 230 4.96 -0.36 -18.50
C SER A 230 5.81 -0.87 -17.32
N VAL A 231 6.33 -2.11 -17.38
CA VAL A 231 7.22 -2.64 -16.35
C VAL A 231 8.58 -1.94 -16.33
N ARG A 232 9.16 -1.66 -17.51
CA ARG A 232 10.39 -0.84 -17.60
C ARG A 232 10.17 0.54 -17.01
N LEU A 233 9.02 1.17 -17.29
CA LEU A 233 8.69 2.47 -16.75
C LEU A 233 8.61 2.46 -15.22
N LEU A 234 8.07 1.40 -14.60
CA LEU A 234 8.09 1.23 -13.14
C LEU A 234 9.52 1.17 -12.60
N GLN A 235 10.40 0.40 -13.25
CA GLN A 235 11.81 0.30 -12.84
C GLN A 235 12.56 1.63 -13.01
N THR A 236 12.27 2.36 -14.09
CA THR A 236 12.83 3.70 -14.30
C THR A 236 12.34 4.68 -13.24
N ALA A 237 11.04 4.67 -12.90
CA ALA A 237 10.49 5.50 -11.85
C ALA A 237 11.09 5.19 -10.47
N GLU A 238 11.42 3.92 -10.20
CA GLU A 238 12.10 3.51 -8.96
C GLU A 238 13.46 4.21 -8.80
N MET A 239 14.20 4.38 -9.90
CA MET A 239 15.50 5.07 -9.91
C MET A 239 15.37 6.60 -9.79
N LEU A 240 14.23 7.16 -10.19
CA LEU A 240 13.97 8.60 -10.15
C LEU A 240 13.35 9.07 -8.82
N LYS A 241 12.93 8.12 -7.97
CA LYS A 241 12.42 8.39 -6.62
C LYS A 241 13.45 9.23 -5.84
N PRO A 242 13.06 10.38 -5.25
CA PRO A 242 13.96 11.16 -4.40
C PRO A 242 14.47 10.32 -3.22
N SER A 243 15.78 10.34 -3.00
CA SER A 243 16.38 9.72 -1.82
C SER A 243 15.98 10.50 -0.57
N SER A 244 15.50 9.78 0.44
CA SER A 244 15.04 10.38 1.70
C SER A 244 16.18 10.78 2.64
N THR A 245 17.43 10.45 2.28
CA THR A 245 18.63 10.71 3.10
C THR A 245 19.14 12.14 2.93
N THR A 246 18.96 12.97 3.95
CA THR A 246 19.99 13.96 4.29
C THR A 246 21.19 13.17 4.85
N THR A 247 22.40 13.64 4.60
CA THR A 247 23.70 12.94 4.74
C THR A 247 24.10 12.46 6.15
N MET A 248 23.18 12.31 7.11
CA MET A 248 23.51 12.23 8.54
C MET A 248 23.21 10.90 9.26
N ASP A 249 22.43 9.96 8.71
CA ASP A 249 22.09 8.72 9.42
C ASP A 249 22.58 7.46 8.68
N GLN A 250 23.66 6.86 9.17
CA GLN A 250 24.26 5.63 8.61
C GLN A 250 23.38 4.38 8.76
N ASP A 251 22.34 4.42 9.60
CA ASP A 251 21.41 3.31 9.86
C ASP A 251 20.05 3.47 9.14
N TYR A 252 19.88 4.51 8.30
CA TYR A 252 18.61 4.74 7.63
C TYR A 252 18.40 3.79 6.44
N VAL A 253 17.40 2.92 6.55
CA VAL A 253 16.93 2.09 5.43
C VAL A 253 15.98 2.93 4.58
N GLU A 254 16.32 3.09 3.29
CA GLU A 254 15.46 3.81 2.36
C GLU A 254 14.11 3.13 2.20
N TYR A 255 13.05 3.93 2.25
CA TYR A 255 11.67 3.48 2.15
C TYR A 255 11.27 3.08 0.72
N TYR A 256 10.59 1.93 0.60
CA TYR A 256 9.95 1.44 -0.63
C TYR A 256 8.55 0.87 -0.34
N PRO A 257 7.53 1.20 -1.16
CA PRO A 257 6.16 0.74 -0.95
C PRO A 257 5.96 -0.72 -1.34
N HIS A 258 4.85 -1.29 -0.88
CA HIS A 258 4.31 -2.53 -1.40
C HIS A 258 3.76 -2.32 -2.82
N LEU A 259 4.25 -3.11 -3.78
CA LEU A 259 3.74 -3.10 -5.15
C LEU A 259 2.90 -4.35 -5.38
N ILE A 260 1.65 -4.17 -5.79
CA ILE A 260 0.70 -5.23 -6.14
C ILE A 260 0.50 -5.21 -7.66
N PHE A 261 0.72 -6.34 -8.31
CA PHE A 261 0.40 -6.56 -9.72
C PHE A 261 -1.05 -7.03 -9.81
N LEU A 262 -1.94 -6.16 -10.32
CA LEU A 262 -3.35 -6.47 -10.51
C LEU A 262 -3.66 -6.63 -12.00
N HIS A 263 -3.92 -7.86 -12.43
CA HIS A 263 -4.44 -8.12 -13.77
C HIS A 263 -5.97 -8.00 -13.74
N ASN A 264 -6.47 -6.89 -14.26
CA ASN A 264 -7.88 -6.67 -14.46
C ASN A 264 -8.34 -7.25 -15.81
N LYS A 265 -9.65 -7.47 -15.96
CA LYS A 265 -10.28 -8.03 -17.15
C LYS A 265 -9.68 -9.40 -17.55
N ALA A 266 -9.21 -10.16 -16.57
CA ALA A 266 -8.58 -11.44 -16.81
C ALA A 266 -9.57 -12.44 -17.43
N GLU A 267 -9.07 -13.21 -18.39
CA GLU A 267 -9.82 -14.24 -19.11
C GLU A 267 -9.67 -15.62 -18.42
N PRO A 268 -10.53 -16.61 -18.71
CA PRO A 268 -10.47 -17.92 -18.04
C PRO A 268 -9.12 -18.62 -18.14
N GLN A 269 -8.43 -18.40 -19.25
CA GLN A 269 -7.10 -18.92 -19.50
C GLN A 269 -6.01 -18.35 -18.60
N ASP A 270 -6.19 -17.13 -18.08
CA ASP A 270 -5.22 -16.46 -17.20
C ASP A 270 -5.22 -17.07 -15.80
N PHE A 271 -6.35 -17.64 -15.37
CA PHE A 271 -6.49 -18.32 -14.09
C PHE A 271 -5.94 -19.76 -14.11
N MET A 272 -5.48 -20.26 -15.27
CA MET A 272 -4.82 -21.56 -15.34
C MET A 272 -3.52 -21.54 -14.52
N PRO A 273 -3.23 -22.57 -13.72
CA PRO A 273 -2.03 -22.61 -12.87
C PRO A 273 -0.73 -22.33 -13.64
N SER A 274 -0.61 -22.87 -14.86
CA SER A 274 0.54 -22.64 -15.74
C SER A 274 0.68 -21.19 -16.19
N SER A 275 -0.43 -20.48 -16.40
CA SER A 275 -0.45 -19.07 -16.77
C SER A 275 -0.02 -18.21 -15.60
N ILE A 276 -0.57 -18.47 -14.41
CA ILE A 276 -0.20 -17.79 -13.16
C ILE A 276 1.29 -18.01 -12.84
N GLU A 277 1.80 -19.24 -12.99
CA GLU A 277 3.21 -19.55 -12.76
C GLU A 277 4.12 -18.78 -13.72
N ARG A 278 3.75 -18.72 -15.01
CA ARG A 278 4.48 -17.93 -16.01
C ARG A 278 4.51 -16.43 -15.66
N MET A 279 3.39 -15.86 -15.22
CA MET A 279 3.33 -14.47 -14.77
C MET A 279 4.21 -14.26 -13.53
N LYS A 280 4.14 -15.17 -12.54
CA LYS A 280 4.97 -15.12 -11.34
C LYS A 280 6.46 -15.15 -11.69
N ASP A 281 6.88 -16.03 -12.57
CA ASP A 281 8.27 -16.14 -13.01
C ASP A 281 8.76 -14.90 -13.74
N PHE A 282 7.90 -14.30 -14.57
CA PHE A 282 8.20 -13.06 -15.26
C PHE A 282 8.46 -11.90 -14.28
N TYR A 283 7.55 -11.66 -13.32
CA TYR A 283 7.72 -10.58 -12.35
C TYR A 283 8.89 -10.85 -11.40
N LYS A 284 9.07 -12.10 -10.94
CA LYS A 284 10.22 -12.47 -10.10
C LYS A 284 11.55 -12.19 -10.78
N LYS A 285 11.69 -12.53 -12.07
CA LYS A 285 12.92 -12.26 -12.83
C LYS A 285 13.11 -10.76 -13.03
N THR A 286 12.05 -10.07 -13.46
CA THR A 286 12.13 -8.64 -13.78
C THR A 286 12.39 -7.77 -12.56
N PHE A 287 11.76 -8.07 -11.42
CA PHE A 287 11.91 -7.31 -10.17
C PHE A 287 12.95 -7.91 -9.21
N SER A 288 13.79 -8.85 -9.67
CA SER A 288 14.81 -9.50 -8.83
C SER A 288 15.82 -8.53 -8.21
N SER A 289 16.12 -7.42 -8.90
CA SER A 289 17.01 -6.35 -8.44
C SER A 289 16.26 -5.11 -7.94
N SER A 290 14.92 -5.12 -7.94
CA SER A 290 14.11 -3.99 -7.48
C SER A 290 14.07 -3.94 -5.96
N ARG A 291 14.02 -2.73 -5.41
CA ARG A 291 13.84 -2.49 -3.97
C ARG A 291 12.36 -2.40 -3.58
N LEU A 292 11.45 -2.39 -4.55
CA LEU A 292 10.00 -2.39 -4.31
C LEU A 292 9.57 -3.69 -3.62
N GLN A 293 8.63 -3.56 -2.69
CA GLN A 293 8.16 -4.70 -1.91
C GLN A 293 7.11 -5.48 -2.70
N THR A 294 7.59 -6.38 -3.56
CA THR A 294 6.77 -7.21 -4.46
C THR A 294 6.37 -8.55 -3.84
N HIS A 295 6.94 -8.92 -2.70
CA HIS A 295 6.69 -10.18 -2.01
C HIS A 295 6.23 -9.91 -0.59
N SER A 296 4.93 -9.69 -0.42
CA SER A 296 4.31 -9.32 0.86
C SER A 296 3.11 -10.21 1.19
N GLY A 297 2.89 -11.27 0.40
CA GLY A 297 1.78 -12.20 0.58
C GLY A 297 0.41 -11.66 0.15
N ILE A 298 0.37 -10.55 -0.61
CA ILE A 298 -0.87 -9.98 -1.15
C ILE A 298 -1.23 -10.69 -2.46
N ASP A 299 -1.59 -11.96 -2.36
CA ASP A 299 -1.93 -12.80 -3.50
C ASP A 299 -3.37 -13.36 -3.43
N MET A 300 -3.75 -14.18 -4.40
CA MET A 300 -5.08 -14.82 -4.46
C MET A 300 -5.27 -15.96 -3.44
N SER A 301 -4.20 -16.44 -2.81
CA SER A 301 -4.24 -17.60 -1.91
C SER A 301 -4.94 -17.25 -0.58
N GLN A 302 -5.53 -18.27 0.05
CA GLN A 302 -6.24 -18.10 1.33
C GLN A 302 -5.26 -17.84 2.47
N ASP A 303 -4.08 -18.48 2.44
CA ASP A 303 -3.04 -18.36 3.46
C ASP A 303 -1.98 -17.36 3.02
N SER A 304 -1.71 -16.33 3.83
CA SER A 304 -0.63 -15.38 3.58
C SER A 304 0.71 -16.07 3.79
N THR A 305 1.26 -16.70 2.75
CA THR A 305 2.66 -17.12 2.78
C THR A 305 3.52 -15.86 2.75
N GLU A 306 4.38 -15.66 3.76
CA GLU A 306 5.15 -14.43 3.98
C GLU A 306 6.08 -14.04 2.80
N ASN A 307 6.26 -14.91 1.80
CA ASN A 307 7.11 -14.66 0.63
C ASN A 307 6.36 -14.84 -0.72
N GLY A 308 5.03 -14.78 -0.73
CA GLY A 308 4.24 -14.83 -1.95
C GLY A 308 4.38 -13.54 -2.77
N LEU A 309 4.55 -13.66 -4.09
CA LEU A 309 4.49 -12.52 -5.01
C LEU A 309 3.10 -11.86 -4.91
N ASN A 310 3.06 -10.54 -4.81
CA ASN A 310 1.86 -9.73 -4.74
C ASN A 310 1.15 -9.70 -6.11
N LEU A 311 0.49 -10.79 -6.47
CA LEU A 311 -0.19 -10.98 -7.76
C LEU A 311 -1.66 -11.29 -7.52
N PHE A 312 -2.51 -10.49 -8.14
CA PHE A 312 -3.97 -10.60 -8.00
C PHE A 312 -4.63 -10.50 -9.38
N LEU A 313 -5.68 -11.30 -9.60
CA LEU A 313 -6.41 -11.35 -10.87
C LEU A 313 -7.88 -11.04 -10.60
N ILE A 314 -8.46 -10.16 -11.43
CA ILE A 314 -9.88 -9.81 -11.41
C ILE A 314 -10.48 -10.18 -12.77
N PRO A 315 -11.51 -11.03 -12.81
CA PRO A 315 -12.09 -11.50 -14.06
C PRO A 315 -12.80 -10.36 -14.81
N SER A 316 -12.85 -10.46 -16.14
CA SER A 316 -13.67 -9.56 -16.94
C SER A 316 -15.16 -9.77 -16.64
N ASN A 317 -15.82 -8.71 -16.18
CA ASN A 317 -17.23 -8.75 -15.82
C ASN A 317 -18.09 -8.66 -17.10
N LEU A 318 -18.28 -9.79 -17.80
CA LEU A 318 -19.05 -9.83 -19.06
C LEU A 318 -20.55 -9.53 -18.84
N ASN A 319 -21.06 -9.65 -17.60
CA ASN A 319 -22.50 -9.64 -17.31
C ASN A 319 -22.92 -8.75 -16.12
N ARG A 320 -22.52 -7.48 -16.09
CA ARG A 320 -23.02 -6.50 -15.09
C ARG A 320 -24.56 -6.32 -15.09
N ASN A 321 -25.25 -6.81 -16.12
CA ASN A 321 -26.69 -6.56 -16.39
C ASN A 321 -27.60 -7.79 -16.23
N LYS A 322 -27.10 -8.94 -15.79
CA LYS A 322 -27.95 -10.10 -15.49
C LYS A 322 -27.91 -10.33 -14.00
N GLU A 323 -29.10 -10.38 -13.40
CA GLU A 323 -29.28 -10.79 -12.01
C GLU A 323 -28.45 -12.05 -11.76
N ALA A 324 -27.61 -12.01 -10.72
CA ALA A 324 -26.64 -13.04 -10.36
C ALA A 324 -27.27 -14.43 -10.44
N SER A 325 -27.11 -15.08 -11.59
CA SER A 325 -27.39 -16.49 -11.74
C SER A 325 -26.14 -17.24 -11.30
N THR A 326 -26.33 -18.48 -10.86
CA THR A 326 -25.29 -19.40 -10.37
C THR A 326 -24.14 -19.66 -11.36
N GLU A 327 -24.17 -19.04 -12.55
CA GLU A 327 -23.20 -19.16 -13.65
C GLU A 327 -22.06 -18.11 -13.58
N ASP A 328 -22.16 -17.08 -12.73
CA ASP A 328 -21.10 -16.05 -12.57
C ASP A 328 -19.97 -16.46 -11.61
N ILE A 329 -19.95 -17.73 -11.19
CA ILE A 329 -18.92 -18.28 -10.32
C ILE A 329 -17.73 -18.70 -11.17
N PHE A 330 -16.75 -17.81 -11.28
CA PHE A 330 -15.50 -18.10 -11.98
C PHE A 330 -14.54 -18.86 -11.07
N PHE A 331 -14.25 -20.13 -11.38
CA PHE A 331 -13.38 -20.99 -10.56
C PHE A 331 -13.75 -21.03 -9.06
N GLY A 332 -15.02 -20.85 -8.71
CA GLY A 332 -15.48 -20.91 -7.32
C GLY A 332 -15.49 -19.57 -6.56
N GLU A 333 -15.00 -18.47 -7.14
CA GLU A 333 -14.96 -17.16 -6.49
C GLU A 333 -15.63 -16.08 -7.35
N SER A 334 -16.53 -15.28 -6.76
CA SER A 334 -17.14 -14.13 -7.43
C SER A 334 -16.17 -12.94 -7.45
N GLU A 335 -16.34 -12.02 -8.40
CA GLU A 335 -15.56 -10.76 -8.46
C GLU A 335 -15.62 -10.01 -7.11
N LYS A 336 -16.82 -9.93 -6.51
CA LYS A 336 -17.00 -9.32 -5.19
C LYS A 336 -16.13 -9.99 -4.12
N SER A 337 -16.15 -11.34 -4.06
CA SER A 337 -15.33 -12.09 -3.10
C SER A 337 -13.83 -11.85 -3.30
N LEU A 338 -13.39 -11.72 -4.55
CA LEU A 338 -12.02 -11.40 -4.91
C LEU A 338 -11.62 -9.99 -4.45
N LEU A 339 -12.47 -9.00 -4.71
CA LEU A 339 -12.25 -7.62 -4.28
C LEU A 339 -12.24 -7.50 -2.76
N ASP A 340 -13.13 -8.20 -2.05
CA ASP A 340 -13.15 -8.21 -0.59
C ASP A 340 -11.93 -8.91 -0.01
N LYS A 341 -11.41 -9.96 -0.69
CA LYS A 341 -10.13 -10.59 -0.33
C LYS A 341 -8.97 -9.61 -0.54
N LEU A 342 -8.90 -8.94 -1.68
CA LEU A 342 -7.87 -7.93 -1.98
C LEU A 342 -7.91 -6.79 -0.95
N ARG A 343 -9.09 -6.23 -0.67
CA ARG A 343 -9.29 -5.15 0.30
C ARG A 343 -8.79 -5.56 1.69
N ARG A 344 -9.16 -6.75 2.17
CA ARG A 344 -8.69 -7.28 3.47
C ARG A 344 -7.17 -7.42 3.52
N LYS A 345 -6.54 -7.94 2.47
CA LYS A 345 -5.08 -8.09 2.41
C LYS A 345 -4.37 -6.74 2.37
N ILE A 346 -4.88 -5.76 1.61
CA ILE A 346 -4.32 -4.40 1.57
C ILE A 346 -4.41 -3.73 2.94
N HIS A 347 -5.58 -3.82 3.61
CA HIS A 347 -5.78 -3.20 4.93
C HIS A 347 -4.95 -3.87 6.04
N GLY A 348 -4.61 -5.16 5.87
CA GLY A 348 -3.79 -5.93 6.79
C GLY A 348 -2.28 -5.83 6.58
N VAL A 349 -1.81 -5.03 5.60
CA VAL A 349 -0.38 -4.94 5.29
C VAL A 349 0.41 -4.25 6.41
N THR A 350 1.68 -4.62 6.54
CA THR A 350 2.62 -3.93 7.43
C THR A 350 2.89 -2.50 6.94
N LYS A 351 2.63 -1.51 7.78
CA LYS A 351 2.87 -0.09 7.47
C LYS A 351 4.32 0.28 7.80
N ASN A 352 5.20 0.19 6.81
CA ASN A 352 6.58 0.64 6.95
C ASN A 352 6.64 2.17 7.02
N PRO A 353 7.44 2.77 7.92
CA PRO A 353 7.52 4.22 8.06
C PRO A 353 8.17 4.86 6.83
N MET A 354 7.49 5.84 6.22
CA MET A 354 8.00 6.60 5.07
C MET A 354 9.20 7.49 5.41
N THR A 355 9.23 7.98 6.66
CA THR A 355 10.26 8.91 7.16
C THR A 355 10.81 8.43 8.51
N PRO A 356 12.01 8.86 8.92
CA PRO A 356 12.58 8.49 10.23
C PRO A 356 11.66 8.87 11.41
N SER A 357 10.97 10.00 11.30
CA SER A 357 9.94 10.43 12.25
C SER A 357 8.59 9.84 11.88
N VAL A 358 7.80 9.43 12.87
CA VAL A 358 6.40 9.02 12.66
C VAL A 358 5.57 10.20 12.16
N LEU A 359 4.83 9.99 11.07
CA LEU A 359 3.97 11.01 10.46
C LEU A 359 2.55 10.91 11.02
N THR A 360 1.89 12.06 11.16
CA THR A 360 0.43 12.13 11.18
C THR A 360 -0.10 12.33 9.75
N GLU A 361 -1.40 12.17 9.49
CA GLU A 361 -1.96 12.44 8.16
C GLU A 361 -1.71 13.90 7.71
N LYS A 362 -1.82 14.89 8.61
CA LYS A 362 -1.48 16.28 8.29
C LYS A 362 0.02 16.47 8.01
N ASN A 363 0.88 15.85 8.81
CA ASN A 363 2.32 15.90 8.56
C ASN A 363 2.70 15.17 7.26
N TRP A 364 1.95 14.13 6.89
CA TRP A 364 2.07 13.45 5.60
C TRP A 364 1.74 14.38 4.44
N TYR A 365 0.71 15.23 4.54
CA TYR A 365 0.44 16.26 3.51
C TYR A 365 1.60 17.26 3.36
N HIS A 366 2.20 17.70 4.47
CA HIS A 366 3.39 18.56 4.41
C HIS A 366 4.62 17.83 3.85
N TYR A 367 4.77 16.53 4.15
CA TYR A 367 5.79 15.69 3.55
C TYR A 367 5.60 15.55 2.03
N VAL A 368 4.37 15.29 1.57
CA VAL A 368 3.97 15.26 0.16
C VAL A 368 4.43 16.52 -0.57
N SER A 369 4.15 17.70 0.00
CA SER A 369 4.59 18.97 -0.58
C SER A 369 6.11 19.05 -0.78
N LYS A 370 6.89 18.58 0.20
CA LYS A 370 8.37 18.51 0.08
C LYS A 370 8.84 17.53 -0.99
N VAL A 371 8.18 16.38 -1.11
CA VAL A 371 8.49 15.38 -2.14
C VAL A 371 8.26 15.93 -3.54
N ILE A 372 7.13 16.64 -3.76
CA ILE A 372 6.83 17.27 -5.05
C ILE A 372 7.92 18.27 -5.45
N GLU A 373 8.31 19.14 -4.51
CA GLU A 373 9.38 20.10 -4.74
C GLU A 373 10.72 19.44 -5.07
N ALA A 374 11.04 18.32 -4.40
CA ALA A 374 12.24 17.54 -4.68
C ALA A 374 12.21 16.91 -6.08
N ILE A 375 11.05 16.38 -6.51
CA ILE A 375 10.88 15.81 -7.85
C ILE A 375 11.00 16.89 -8.93
N LYS A 376 10.35 18.04 -8.73
CA LYS A 376 10.41 19.17 -9.68
C LYS A 376 11.82 19.73 -9.83
N LYS A 377 12.61 19.75 -8.75
CA LYS A 377 14.01 20.23 -8.76
C LYS A 377 15.03 19.16 -9.08
N SER A 378 14.60 17.91 -9.29
CA SER A 378 15.50 16.78 -9.48
C SER A 378 16.29 16.89 -10.77
N HIS A 379 17.62 16.91 -10.64
CA HIS A 379 18.53 16.87 -11.78
C HIS A 379 18.44 15.55 -12.54
N LEU A 380 18.07 14.45 -11.88
CA LEU A 380 17.92 13.13 -12.51
C LEU A 380 16.79 13.12 -13.55
N SER A 381 15.67 13.76 -13.23
CA SER A 381 14.56 13.93 -14.17
C SER A 381 14.99 14.76 -15.39
N SER A 382 15.76 15.83 -15.15
CA SER A 382 16.28 16.68 -16.23
C SER A 382 17.32 15.96 -17.09
N GLU A 383 18.20 15.15 -16.52
CA GLU A 383 19.20 14.37 -17.27
C GLU A 383 18.54 13.24 -18.06
N TYR A 384 17.54 12.55 -17.49
CA TYR A 384 16.77 11.55 -18.21
C TYR A 384 16.15 12.16 -19.47
N GLY A 385 15.47 13.31 -19.35
CA GLY A 385 14.90 14.00 -20.50
C GLY A 385 15.93 14.41 -21.56
N ARG A 386 17.19 14.65 -21.19
CA ARG A 386 18.28 14.96 -22.15
C ARG A 386 18.85 13.75 -22.86
N LEU A 387 18.78 12.57 -22.23
CA LEU A 387 19.34 11.32 -22.74
C LEU A 387 18.34 10.52 -23.57
N MET A 388 17.07 10.91 -23.56
CA MET A 388 16.04 10.32 -24.42
C MET A 388 16.29 10.72 -25.90
N PRO A 389 16.35 9.74 -26.81
CA PRO A 389 16.75 9.93 -28.21
C PRO A 389 15.77 10.72 -29.07
#